data_AF-A0A2K3NJ44-F1
#
_entry.id   AF-A0A2K3NJ44-F1
#
_cell.length_a   1.000
_cell.length_b   1.000
_cell.length_c   1.000
_cell.angle_alpha   90.00
_cell.angle_beta   90.00
_cell.angle_gamma   90.00
#
_symmetry.space_group_name_H-M   'P 1'
#
loop_
_entity.id
_entity.type
_entity.pdbx_description
1 polymer ?
#
loop_
_entity_poly.entity_id
_entity_poly.type
_entity_poly.pdbx_seq_one_letter_code
_entity_poly.pdbx_strand_id
1 'polypeptide(L)'
;MGRAASHITLECALQTHPNITIIGEEVAAKKLTLKNVTDYIVDVISKRAEDNYNYGVILIPEGLIDFIPEVQHLIAELNEILAHDTVDEGGLWKKKLNDQSLELFEFLPQAIQEQLLLERDPHGNVQVAKIETEKMLIEMVETELGKRKQEGKYKGEFKGQSHFFGYEGRCGLPTNFDANYCYALGYGAGALLHSGKTGLISSVANLCAPVEEWTVGGTALTSLMDVERRHGKFKPVIKKAMVELEGAPFKKFASLRDEWALKNCYTSPGPIQFTGPGSDAVSHTLLLESGFQI
;
A
#
# COMPACT_ATOMS: atom_id res chain seq x y z
N MET A 1 -2.69 3.02 -5.97
CA MET A 1 -2.48 4.18 -5.09
C MET A 1 -2.50 3.73 -3.63
N GLY A 2 -1.87 4.46 -2.71
CA GLY A 2 -1.96 4.21 -1.27
C GLY A 2 -0.60 4.33 -0.61
N ARG A 3 -0.02 5.52 -0.67
CA ARG A 3 1.40 5.71 -0.34
C ARG A 3 1.74 5.37 1.10
N ALA A 4 0.92 5.80 2.05
CA ALA A 4 1.31 5.75 3.45
C ALA A 4 0.80 4.52 4.20
N ALA A 5 -0.22 3.82 3.71
CA ALA A 5 -0.86 2.70 4.40
C ALA A 5 -1.51 1.77 3.38
N SER A 6 -1.66 0.50 3.74
CA SER A 6 -2.20 -0.54 2.83
C SER A 6 -3.72 -0.69 2.89
N HIS A 7 -4.48 0.27 3.45
CA HIS A 7 -5.94 0.18 3.61
C HIS A 7 -6.67 -0.13 2.30
N ILE A 8 -6.33 0.58 1.22
CA ILE A 8 -6.94 0.36 -0.11
C ILE A 8 -6.59 -1.04 -0.63
N THR A 9 -5.33 -1.45 -0.51
CA THR A 9 -4.86 -2.76 -0.94
C THR A 9 -5.56 -3.89 -0.19
N LEU A 10 -5.73 -3.75 1.13
CA LEU A 10 -6.43 -4.71 1.97
C LEU A 10 -7.92 -4.81 1.60
N GLU A 11 -8.59 -3.67 1.43
CA GLU A 11 -10.00 -3.64 1.01
C GLU A 11 -10.20 -4.31 -0.35
N CYS A 12 -9.37 -3.97 -1.35
CA CYS A 12 -9.44 -4.60 -2.66
C CYS A 12 -9.18 -6.11 -2.58
N ALA A 13 -8.27 -6.56 -1.72
CA ALA A 13 -8.01 -7.98 -1.51
C ALA A 13 -9.23 -8.71 -0.92
N LEU A 14 -9.88 -8.12 0.08
CA LEU A 14 -11.12 -8.64 0.68
C LEU A 14 -12.29 -8.67 -0.32
N GLN A 15 -12.29 -7.80 -1.34
CA GLN A 15 -13.36 -7.75 -2.35
C GLN A 15 -13.10 -8.63 -3.57
N THR A 16 -11.84 -8.96 -3.90
CA THR A 16 -11.48 -9.59 -5.19
C THR A 16 -10.75 -10.92 -5.07
N HIS A 17 -10.26 -11.27 -3.87
CA HIS A 17 -9.54 -12.51 -3.57
C HIS A 17 -8.37 -12.79 -4.54
N PRO A 18 -7.43 -11.84 -4.73
CA PRO A 18 -6.26 -12.06 -5.56
C PRO A 18 -5.38 -13.18 -4.98
N ASN A 19 -4.52 -13.78 -5.81
CA ASN A 19 -3.66 -14.85 -5.33
C ASN A 19 -2.61 -14.34 -4.36
N ILE A 20 -2.08 -13.14 -4.62
CA ILE A 20 -1.09 -12.53 -3.76
C ILE A 20 -1.55 -11.13 -3.42
N THR A 21 -1.49 -10.79 -2.14
CA THR A 21 -1.62 -9.42 -1.67
C THR A 21 -0.50 -9.16 -0.68
N ILE A 22 0.25 -8.09 -0.89
CA ILE A 22 1.28 -7.65 0.05
C ILE A 22 0.72 -6.53 0.91
N ILE A 23 0.91 -6.60 2.22
CA ILE A 23 0.54 -5.55 3.17
C ILE A 23 1.82 -4.94 3.72
N GLY A 24 2.06 -3.66 3.43
CA GLY A 24 3.30 -2.96 3.82
C GLY A 24 3.55 -3.01 5.33
N GLU A 25 2.51 -2.83 6.13
CA GLU A 25 2.59 -2.90 7.58
C GLU A 25 3.08 -4.27 8.09
N GLU A 26 2.66 -5.38 7.45
CA GLU A 26 3.14 -6.72 7.78
C GLU A 26 4.61 -6.90 7.37
N VAL A 27 5.00 -6.39 6.20
CA VAL A 27 6.38 -6.39 5.70
C VAL A 27 7.31 -5.68 6.69
N ALA A 28 6.92 -4.49 7.15
CA ALA A 28 7.68 -3.72 8.12
C ALA A 28 7.75 -4.43 9.49
N ALA A 29 6.62 -4.94 10.00
CA ALA A 29 6.56 -5.62 11.29
C ALA A 29 7.43 -6.88 11.34
N LYS A 30 7.47 -7.65 10.23
CA LYS A 30 8.28 -8.86 10.10
C LYS A 30 9.71 -8.59 9.63
N LYS A 31 10.05 -7.33 9.33
CA LYS A 31 11.36 -6.92 8.77
C LYS A 31 11.74 -7.73 7.53
N LEU A 32 10.78 -7.96 6.65
CA LEU A 32 11.02 -8.71 5.42
C LEU A 32 11.93 -7.92 4.48
N THR A 33 12.85 -8.60 3.83
CA THR A 33 13.70 -8.03 2.78
C THR A 33 12.96 -8.02 1.45
N LEU A 34 13.46 -7.22 0.49
CA LEU A 34 12.96 -7.23 -0.87
C LEU A 34 13.11 -8.62 -1.50
N LYS A 35 14.21 -9.32 -1.18
CA LYS A 35 14.39 -10.71 -1.57
C LYS A 35 13.30 -11.63 -0.99
N ASN A 36 12.93 -11.48 0.29
CA ASN A 36 11.85 -12.29 0.87
C ASN A 36 10.51 -12.08 0.17
N VAL A 37 10.19 -10.83 -0.21
CA VAL A 37 8.97 -10.52 -0.96
C VAL A 37 9.01 -11.17 -2.34
N THR A 38 10.12 -11.04 -3.07
CA THR A 38 10.31 -11.68 -4.38
C THR A 38 10.23 -13.20 -4.27
N ASP A 39 10.94 -13.82 -3.33
CA ASP A 39 10.94 -15.27 -3.11
C ASP A 39 9.52 -15.78 -2.84
N TYR A 40 8.76 -15.08 -1.99
CA TYR A 40 7.36 -15.43 -1.71
C TYR A 40 6.49 -15.42 -2.97
N ILE A 41 6.62 -14.38 -3.81
CA ILE A 41 5.88 -14.31 -5.08
C ILE A 41 6.27 -15.48 -6.01
N VAL A 42 7.57 -15.73 -6.16
CA VAL A 42 8.10 -16.78 -7.00
C VAL A 42 7.66 -18.16 -6.51
N ASP A 43 7.64 -18.39 -5.20
CA ASP A 43 7.19 -19.64 -4.58
C ASP A 43 5.72 -19.93 -4.88
N VAL A 44 4.85 -18.92 -4.77
CA VAL A 44 3.43 -19.06 -5.11
C VAL A 44 3.25 -19.32 -6.59
N ILE A 45 3.94 -18.58 -7.48
CA ILE A 45 3.89 -18.80 -8.93
C ILE A 45 4.35 -20.22 -9.29
N SER A 46 5.45 -20.67 -8.70
CA SER A 46 6.02 -22.00 -8.96
C SER A 46 5.04 -23.11 -8.56
N LYS A 47 4.45 -23.02 -7.36
CA LYS A 47 3.44 -23.98 -6.88
C LYS A 47 2.20 -23.99 -7.77
N ARG A 48 1.68 -22.81 -8.14
CA ARG A 48 0.54 -22.72 -9.06
C ARG A 48 0.84 -23.33 -10.43
N ALA A 49 2.06 -23.17 -10.93
CA ALA A 49 2.48 -23.76 -12.20
C ALA A 49 2.54 -25.31 -12.14
N GLU A 50 2.84 -25.90 -10.98
CA GLU A 50 2.75 -27.36 -10.77
C GLU A 50 1.31 -27.87 -10.95
N ASP A 51 0.32 -27.07 -10.52
CA ASP A 51 -1.11 -27.31 -10.72
C ASP A 51 -1.64 -26.83 -12.10
N ASN A 52 -0.72 -26.52 -13.03
CA ASN A 52 -1.01 -26.02 -14.38
C ASN A 52 -1.74 -24.65 -14.42
N TYR A 53 -1.69 -23.88 -13.33
CA TYR A 53 -2.14 -22.49 -13.28
C TYR A 53 -0.99 -21.53 -13.60
N ASN A 54 -0.82 -21.23 -14.88
CA ASN A 54 0.19 -20.28 -15.37
C ASN A 54 -0.33 -18.83 -15.43
N TYR A 55 -1.19 -18.47 -14.47
CA TYR A 55 -1.78 -17.14 -14.34
C TYR A 55 -2.07 -16.81 -12.88
N GLY A 56 -2.20 -15.52 -12.58
CA GLY A 56 -2.62 -15.03 -11.28
C GLY A 56 -2.69 -13.50 -11.23
N VAL A 57 -3.21 -13.00 -10.11
CA VAL A 57 -3.30 -11.56 -9.82
C VAL A 57 -2.54 -11.27 -8.53
N ILE A 58 -1.73 -10.22 -8.56
CA ILE A 58 -0.94 -9.74 -7.42
C ILE A 58 -1.38 -8.30 -7.12
N LEU A 59 -1.78 -8.03 -5.88
CA LEU A 59 -2.02 -6.68 -5.39
C LEU A 59 -0.85 -6.22 -4.52
N ILE A 60 -0.32 -5.04 -4.82
CA ILE A 60 0.72 -4.39 -4.02
C ILE A 60 0.32 -2.94 -3.69
N PRO A 61 0.67 -2.43 -2.51
CA PRO A 61 0.51 -1.03 -2.19
C PRO A 61 1.59 -0.22 -2.90
N GLU A 62 1.22 0.95 -3.41
CA GLU A 62 2.15 1.88 -4.08
C GLU A 62 3.36 2.21 -3.19
N GLY A 63 3.14 2.37 -1.89
CA GLY A 63 4.19 2.72 -0.94
C GLY A 63 5.00 1.54 -0.41
N LEU A 64 4.89 0.32 -0.97
CA LEU A 64 5.51 -0.88 -0.41
C LEU A 64 7.01 -0.70 -0.09
N ILE A 65 7.74 0.02 -0.93
CA ILE A 65 9.17 0.28 -0.75
C ILE A 65 9.45 1.05 0.55
N ASP A 66 8.57 1.97 0.93
CA ASP A 66 8.67 2.72 2.18
C ASP A 66 8.49 1.81 3.42
N PHE A 67 8.04 0.57 3.26
CA PHE A 67 7.87 -0.39 4.35
C PHE A 67 9.00 -1.42 4.48
N ILE A 68 9.94 -1.46 3.54
CA ILE A 68 11.06 -2.42 3.55
C ILE A 68 12.27 -1.76 4.24
N PRO A 69 12.68 -2.20 5.45
CA PRO A 69 13.68 -1.48 6.24
C PRO A 69 15.04 -1.32 5.57
N GLU A 70 15.51 -2.37 4.85
CA GLU A 70 16.78 -2.31 4.13
C GLU A 70 16.77 -1.29 2.99
N VAL A 71 15.63 -1.06 2.34
CA VAL A 71 15.51 -0.05 1.29
C VAL A 71 15.47 1.35 1.89
N GLN A 72 14.80 1.53 3.03
CA GLN A 72 14.86 2.81 3.77
C GLN A 72 16.29 3.16 4.17
N HIS A 73 17.05 2.17 4.63
CA HIS A 73 18.45 2.35 5.01
C HIS A 73 19.32 2.72 3.79
N LEU A 74 19.17 2.01 2.68
CA LEU A 74 19.83 2.35 1.42
C LEU A 74 19.50 3.77 0.95
N ILE A 75 18.22 4.16 0.98
CA ILE A 75 17.77 5.50 0.61
C ILE A 75 18.41 6.57 1.51
N ALA A 76 18.50 6.32 2.82
CA ALA A 76 19.12 7.25 3.75
C ALA A 76 20.62 7.42 3.46
N GLU A 77 21.35 6.33 3.23
CA GLU A 77 22.78 6.39 2.88
C GLU A 77 23.01 7.11 1.54
N LEU A 78 22.18 6.80 0.53
CA LEU A 78 22.24 7.48 -0.76
C LEU A 78 21.98 8.99 -0.61
N ASN A 79 21.03 9.40 0.22
CA ASN A 79 20.77 10.83 0.45
C ASN A 79 21.97 11.55 1.06
N GLU A 80 22.64 10.96 2.05
CA GLU A 80 23.83 11.56 2.66
C GLU A 80 24.99 11.67 1.66
N ILE A 81 25.25 10.62 0.87
CA ILE A 81 26.31 10.62 -0.14
C ILE A 81 26.04 11.69 -1.21
N LEU A 82 24.80 11.80 -1.70
CA LEU A 82 24.43 12.71 -2.77
C LEU A 82 24.30 14.17 -2.32
N ALA A 83 24.09 14.43 -1.03
CA ALA A 83 24.06 15.79 -0.51
C ALA A 83 25.47 16.41 -0.46
N HIS A 84 26.51 15.57 -0.35
CA HIS A 84 27.89 16.00 -0.11
C HIS A 84 28.82 15.80 -1.32
N ASP A 85 28.52 14.85 -2.20
CA ASP A 85 29.38 14.50 -3.33
C ASP A 85 28.61 14.50 -4.66
N THR A 86 29.27 14.92 -5.74
CA THR A 86 28.79 14.64 -7.11
C THR A 86 29.00 13.17 -7.41
N VAL A 87 27.96 12.46 -7.84
CA VAL A 87 28.05 11.07 -8.33
C VAL A 87 29.11 11.03 -9.42
N ASP A 88 30.21 10.34 -9.15
CA ASP A 88 31.27 10.17 -10.13
C ASP A 88 30.85 9.11 -11.15
N GLU A 89 31.06 9.40 -12.44
CA GLU A 89 30.75 8.45 -13.53
C GLU A 89 31.52 7.12 -13.40
N GLY A 90 32.60 7.10 -12.61
CA GLY A 90 33.42 5.91 -12.32
C GLY A 90 32.89 5.00 -11.21
N GLY A 91 31.80 5.36 -10.52
CA GLY A 91 31.16 4.52 -9.50
C GLY A 91 31.93 4.37 -8.19
N LEU A 92 32.91 5.24 -7.89
CA LEU A 92 33.64 5.22 -6.61
C LEU A 92 32.74 5.50 -5.42
N TRP A 93 31.65 6.23 -5.61
CA TRP A 93 30.63 6.45 -4.58
C TRP A 93 30.04 5.14 -4.04
N LYS A 94 29.99 4.05 -4.83
CA LYS A 94 29.52 2.74 -4.37
C LYS A 94 30.34 2.19 -3.20
N LYS A 95 31.63 2.54 -3.10
CA LYS A 95 32.49 2.14 -1.98
C LYS A 95 32.17 2.87 -0.67
N LYS A 96 31.34 3.91 -0.71
CA LYS A 96 30.87 4.66 0.46
C LYS A 96 29.60 4.05 1.05
N LEU A 97 28.87 3.22 0.30
CA LEU A 97 27.79 2.42 0.83
C LEU A 97 28.35 1.34 1.75
N ASN A 98 27.59 0.98 2.77
CA ASN A 98 27.90 -0.23 3.52
C ASN A 98 27.69 -1.50 2.64
N ASP A 99 28.28 -2.62 3.05
CA ASP A 99 28.23 -3.87 2.27
C ASP A 99 26.79 -4.36 2.00
N GLN A 100 25.87 -4.21 2.97
CA GLN A 100 24.47 -4.63 2.83
C GLN A 100 23.68 -3.73 1.86
N SER A 101 23.88 -2.41 1.95
CA SER A 101 23.31 -1.41 1.05
C SER A 101 23.83 -1.62 -0.37
N LEU A 102 25.11 -1.95 -0.53
CA LEU A 102 25.72 -2.23 -1.82
C LEU A 102 25.13 -3.51 -2.44
N GLU A 103 25.03 -4.59 -1.66
CA GLU A 103 24.40 -5.85 -2.12
C GLU A 103 22.95 -5.62 -2.55
N LEU A 104 22.17 -4.88 -1.75
CA LEU A 104 20.80 -4.51 -2.11
C LEU A 104 20.75 -3.64 -3.38
N PHE A 105 21.63 -2.65 -3.49
CA PHE A 105 21.70 -1.79 -4.66
C PHE A 105 22.01 -2.59 -5.94
N GLU A 106 22.93 -3.55 -5.87
CA GLU A 106 23.26 -4.43 -6.98
C GLU A 106 22.15 -5.46 -7.29
N PHE A 107 21.35 -5.82 -6.29
CA PHE A 107 20.19 -6.70 -6.46
C PHE A 107 19.01 -6.02 -7.17
N LEU A 108 18.91 -4.68 -7.10
CA LEU A 108 17.85 -3.93 -7.76
C LEU A 108 18.01 -3.93 -9.29
N PRO A 109 16.92 -3.91 -10.06
CA PRO A 109 16.94 -3.63 -11.49
C PRO A 109 17.70 -2.36 -11.85
N GLN A 110 18.39 -2.35 -13.00
CA GLN A 110 19.19 -1.20 -13.44
C GLN A 110 18.34 0.08 -13.54
N ALA A 111 17.12 -0.01 -14.06
CA ALA A 111 16.22 1.14 -14.16
C ALA A 111 15.89 1.75 -12.78
N ILE A 112 15.78 0.91 -11.74
CA ILE A 112 15.53 1.39 -10.38
C ILE A 112 16.80 1.96 -9.74
N GLN A 113 17.96 1.35 -9.98
CA GLN A 113 19.25 1.91 -9.57
C GLN A 113 19.41 3.33 -10.11
N GLU A 114 19.13 3.56 -11.39
CA GLU A 114 19.17 4.88 -12.02
C GLU A 114 18.16 5.85 -11.39
N GLN A 115 16.91 5.41 -11.19
CA GLN A 115 15.88 6.23 -10.53
C GLN A 115 16.24 6.64 -9.11
N LEU A 116 16.86 5.74 -8.34
CA LEU A 116 17.36 6.04 -7.00
C LEU A 116 18.48 7.07 -7.00
N LEU A 117 19.13 7.35 -8.14
CA LEU A 117 20.18 8.36 -8.28
C LEU A 117 19.68 9.70 -8.87
N LEU A 118 18.43 9.77 -9.35
CA LEU A 118 17.85 10.97 -9.97
C LEU A 118 17.60 12.12 -8.98
N GLU A 119 17.32 13.31 -9.51
CA GLU A 119 17.12 14.55 -8.74
C GLU A 119 16.15 14.38 -7.55
N ARG A 120 16.59 14.91 -6.41
CA ARG A 120 15.83 14.90 -5.16
C ARG A 120 14.66 15.87 -5.24
N ASP A 121 13.65 15.63 -4.42
CA ASP A 121 12.56 16.59 -4.26
C ASP A 121 13.08 17.91 -3.65
N PRO A 122 12.26 18.99 -3.61
CA PRO A 122 12.66 20.27 -2.99
C PRO A 122 13.04 20.16 -1.50
N HIS A 123 12.87 18.99 -0.89
CA HIS A 123 13.15 18.68 0.50
C HIS A 123 14.40 17.80 0.67
N GLY A 124 15.11 17.46 -0.41
CA GLY A 124 16.33 16.65 -0.41
C GLY A 124 16.09 15.14 -0.35
N ASN A 125 14.85 14.67 -0.49
CA ASN A 125 14.54 13.24 -0.43
C ASN A 125 14.51 12.61 -1.82
N VAL A 126 14.87 11.32 -1.92
CA VAL A 126 14.55 10.48 -3.08
C VAL A 126 13.05 10.55 -3.35
N GLN A 127 12.69 10.73 -4.62
CA GLN A 127 11.30 10.71 -5.05
C GLN A 127 10.78 9.27 -5.14
N VAL A 128 10.65 8.59 -3.99
CA VAL A 128 10.18 7.18 -3.90
C VAL A 128 8.82 7.00 -4.59
N ALA A 129 7.99 8.05 -4.60
CA ALA A 129 6.70 8.07 -5.30
C ALA A 129 6.79 7.93 -6.83
N LYS A 130 7.98 8.10 -7.43
CA LYS A 130 8.21 7.85 -8.86
C LYS A 130 8.67 6.42 -9.15
N ILE A 131 8.99 5.64 -8.13
CA ILE A 131 9.45 4.26 -8.30
C ILE A 131 8.25 3.39 -8.65
N GLU A 132 8.27 2.84 -9.85
CA GLU A 132 7.27 1.91 -10.37
C GLU A 132 7.48 0.53 -9.72
N THR A 133 7.05 0.42 -8.46
CA THR A 133 7.28 -0.76 -7.60
C THR A 133 6.81 -2.06 -8.24
N GLU A 134 5.69 -2.02 -8.98
CA GLU A 134 5.15 -3.17 -9.70
C GLU A 134 6.08 -3.65 -10.82
N LYS A 135 6.70 -2.73 -11.57
CA LYS A 135 7.63 -3.09 -12.64
C LYS A 135 8.93 -3.62 -12.08
N MET A 136 9.42 -3.01 -11.00
CA MET A 136 10.57 -3.51 -10.25
C MET A 136 10.34 -4.97 -9.82
N LEU A 137 9.22 -5.26 -9.17
CA LEU A 137 8.92 -6.62 -8.73
C LEU A 137 8.77 -7.61 -9.89
N ILE A 138 8.18 -7.20 -11.01
CA ILE A 138 8.09 -8.04 -12.22
C ILE A 138 9.49 -8.47 -12.70
N GLU A 139 10.41 -7.52 -12.85
CA GLU A 139 11.77 -7.81 -13.34
C GLU A 139 12.57 -8.69 -12.38
N MET A 140 12.40 -8.47 -11.07
CA MET A 140 13.02 -9.28 -10.02
C MET A 140 12.47 -10.72 -10.02
N VAL A 141 11.14 -10.87 -10.16
CA VAL A 141 10.47 -12.18 -10.28
C VAL A 141 10.89 -12.90 -11.56
N GLU A 142 11.01 -12.19 -12.69
CA GLU A 142 11.52 -12.73 -13.95
C GLU A 142 12.94 -13.29 -13.81
N THR A 143 13.82 -12.53 -13.16
CA THR A 143 15.21 -12.92 -12.93
C THR A 143 15.29 -14.18 -12.06
N GLU A 144 14.56 -14.22 -10.94
CA GLU A 144 14.57 -15.37 -10.02
C GLU A 144 13.88 -16.60 -10.62
N LEU A 145 12.77 -16.45 -11.35
CA LEU A 145 12.15 -17.57 -12.10
C LEU A 145 13.08 -18.09 -13.20
N GLY A 146 13.83 -17.21 -13.87
CA GLY A 146 14.85 -17.57 -14.85
C GLY A 146 15.94 -18.44 -14.24
N LYS A 147 16.44 -18.07 -13.06
CA LYS A 147 17.39 -18.89 -12.28
C LYS A 147 16.79 -20.24 -11.91
N ARG A 148 15.58 -20.28 -11.36
CA ARG A 148 14.89 -21.54 -11.01
C ARG A 148 14.62 -22.43 -12.22
N LYS A 149 14.42 -21.84 -13.41
CA LYS A 149 14.29 -22.58 -14.67
C LYS A 149 15.61 -23.24 -15.09
N GLN A 150 16.73 -22.55 -14.94
CA GLN A 150 18.07 -23.13 -15.17
C GLN A 150 18.38 -24.27 -14.20
N GLU A 151 17.91 -24.16 -12.96
CA GLU A 151 18.02 -25.22 -11.93
C GLU A 151 17.00 -26.37 -12.13
N GLY A 152 16.10 -26.28 -13.10
CA GLY A 152 15.05 -27.28 -13.36
C GLY A 152 13.89 -27.29 -12.34
N LYS A 153 13.82 -26.29 -11.45
CA LYS A 153 12.79 -26.13 -10.42
C LYS A 153 11.55 -25.38 -10.89
N TYR A 154 11.62 -24.70 -12.04
CA TYR A 154 10.48 -24.04 -12.68
C TYR A 154 10.40 -24.41 -14.16
N LYS A 155 9.23 -24.86 -14.61
CA LYS A 155 9.03 -25.30 -16.01
C LYS A 155 8.12 -24.37 -16.80
N GLY A 156 7.48 -23.41 -16.15
CA GLY A 156 6.54 -22.51 -16.78
C GLY A 156 7.21 -21.42 -17.63
N GLU A 157 6.35 -20.57 -18.17
CA GLU A 157 6.69 -19.31 -18.79
C GLU A 157 6.03 -18.20 -17.97
N PHE A 158 6.78 -17.15 -17.65
CA PHE A 158 6.26 -16.02 -16.90
C PHE A 158 6.28 -14.79 -17.79
N LYS A 159 5.18 -14.04 -17.77
CA LYS A 159 5.04 -12.76 -18.46
C LYS A 159 4.27 -11.81 -17.56
N GLY A 160 5.00 -10.93 -16.88
CA GLY A 160 4.40 -9.92 -16.02
C GLY A 160 3.63 -8.86 -16.81
N GLN A 161 2.50 -8.40 -16.26
CA GLN A 161 1.78 -7.23 -16.76
C GLN A 161 1.53 -6.29 -15.59
N SER A 162 2.03 -5.07 -15.70
CA SER A 162 1.87 -4.03 -14.68
C SER A 162 0.60 -3.21 -14.93
N HIS A 163 -0.17 -2.95 -13.88
CA HIS A 163 -1.26 -1.99 -13.88
C HIS A 163 -1.13 -1.09 -12.65
N PHE A 164 -1.36 0.21 -12.83
CA PHE A 164 -1.35 1.17 -11.74
C PHE A 164 -2.67 1.93 -11.69
N PHE A 165 -3.56 1.48 -10.79
CA PHE A 165 -4.84 2.12 -10.56
C PHE A 165 -4.74 3.15 -9.43
N GLY A 166 -5.17 4.38 -9.71
CA GLY A 166 -5.12 5.48 -8.75
C GLY A 166 -5.92 6.70 -9.19
N TYR A 167 -5.44 7.44 -10.19
CA TYR A 167 -6.03 8.73 -10.60
C TYR A 167 -7.49 8.60 -11.04
N GLU A 168 -7.82 7.55 -11.77
CA GLU A 168 -9.17 7.24 -12.24
C GLU A 168 -10.17 7.02 -11.10
N GLY A 169 -9.72 6.61 -9.90
CA GLY A 169 -10.58 6.40 -8.75
C GLY A 169 -10.86 7.66 -7.92
N ARG A 170 -10.16 8.77 -8.16
CA ARG A 170 -10.24 9.98 -7.31
C ARG A 170 -11.33 10.97 -7.72
N CYS A 171 -11.76 10.93 -8.98
CA CYS A 171 -12.69 11.92 -9.56
C CYS A 171 -13.94 11.25 -10.16
N GLY A 172 -14.29 10.05 -9.69
CA GLY A 172 -15.54 9.38 -10.05
C GLY A 172 -16.75 9.95 -9.33
N LEU A 173 -17.94 9.50 -9.73
CA LEU A 173 -19.16 9.76 -8.96
C LEU A 173 -19.05 9.08 -7.59
N PRO A 174 -19.34 9.79 -6.48
CA PRO A 174 -19.28 9.19 -5.15
C PRO A 174 -20.36 8.11 -5.00
N THR A 175 -20.08 7.06 -4.23
CA THR A 175 -21.08 6.06 -3.83
C THR A 175 -22.23 6.73 -3.04
N ASN A 176 -23.37 6.06 -2.89
CA ASN A 176 -24.44 6.56 -2.02
C ASN A 176 -23.93 6.78 -0.58
N PHE A 177 -23.05 5.88 -0.10
CA PHE A 177 -22.39 6.03 1.20
C PHE A 177 -21.59 7.33 1.28
N ASP A 178 -20.67 7.57 0.33
CA ASP A 178 -19.83 8.77 0.33
C ASP A 178 -20.66 10.06 0.13
N ALA A 179 -21.68 10.01 -0.72
CA ALA A 179 -22.58 11.14 -0.94
C ALA A 179 -23.29 11.55 0.37
N ASN A 180 -23.88 10.58 1.08
CA ASN A 180 -24.53 10.83 2.37
C ASN A 180 -23.52 11.26 3.44
N TYR A 181 -22.36 10.58 3.53
CA TYR A 181 -21.34 10.86 4.52
C TYR A 181 -20.75 12.26 4.36
N CYS A 182 -20.38 12.65 3.13
CA CYS A 182 -19.84 13.98 2.84
C CYS A 182 -20.89 15.08 3.07
N TYR A 183 -22.15 14.82 2.73
CA TYR A 183 -23.24 15.76 3.00
C TYR A 183 -23.43 15.98 4.51
N ALA A 184 -23.49 14.90 5.29
CA ALA A 184 -23.61 14.95 6.75
C ALA A 184 -22.41 15.67 7.40
N LEU A 185 -21.18 15.41 6.93
CA LEU A 185 -19.98 16.12 7.40
C LEU A 185 -20.07 17.63 7.17
N GLY A 186 -20.47 18.06 5.97
CA GLY A 186 -20.63 19.47 5.63
C GLY A 186 -21.72 20.16 6.46
N TYR A 187 -22.87 19.50 6.63
CA TYR A 187 -23.96 19.99 7.46
C TYR A 187 -23.54 20.10 8.94
N GLY A 188 -22.85 19.09 9.46
CA GLY A 188 -22.28 19.07 10.81
C GLY A 188 -21.29 20.20 11.04
N ALA A 189 -20.41 20.48 10.08
CA ALA A 189 -19.47 21.60 10.15
C ALA A 189 -20.21 22.95 10.25
N GLY A 190 -21.28 23.14 9.47
CA GLY A 190 -22.14 24.32 9.53
C GLY A 190 -22.80 24.49 10.91
N ALA A 191 -23.33 23.40 11.48
CA ALA A 191 -23.95 23.41 12.81
C ALA A 191 -22.95 23.72 13.93
N LEU A 192 -21.73 23.17 13.86
CA LEU A 192 -20.65 23.47 14.80
C LEU A 192 -20.24 24.95 14.74
N LEU A 193 -20.10 25.49 13.53
CA LEU A 193 -19.78 26.91 13.31
C LEU A 193 -20.89 27.82 13.85
N HIS A 194 -22.14 27.51 13.54
CA HIS A 194 -23.31 28.25 14.05
C HIS A 194 -23.36 28.27 15.57
N SER A 195 -22.92 27.18 16.21
CA SER A 195 -22.82 27.04 17.67
C SER A 195 -21.56 27.69 18.27
N GLY A 196 -20.79 28.45 17.48
CA GLY A 196 -19.60 29.17 17.93
C GLY A 196 -18.39 28.27 18.25
N LYS A 197 -18.32 27.05 17.70
CA LYS A 197 -17.20 26.12 17.95
C LYS A 197 -16.05 26.36 16.94
N THR A 198 -14.82 26.09 17.37
CA THR A 198 -13.60 26.16 16.54
C THR A 198 -12.62 25.05 16.94
N GLY A 199 -11.65 24.73 16.06
CA GLY A 199 -10.64 23.69 16.33
C GLY A 199 -11.19 22.26 16.35
N LEU A 200 -12.39 22.04 15.79
CA LEU A 200 -13.03 20.72 15.69
C LEU A 200 -13.03 20.23 14.23
N ILE A 201 -12.90 18.92 14.06
CA ILE A 201 -13.18 18.21 12.82
C ILE A 201 -14.61 17.70 12.89
N SER A 202 -15.44 18.01 11.89
CA SER A 202 -16.78 17.43 11.76
C SER A 202 -16.66 15.91 11.67
N SER A 203 -17.45 15.18 12.45
CA SER A 203 -17.36 13.72 12.56
C SER A 203 -18.75 13.10 12.51
N VAL A 204 -18.88 12.00 11.78
CA VAL A 204 -20.09 11.17 11.75
C VAL A 204 -19.72 9.78 12.25
N ALA A 205 -20.56 9.21 13.12
CA ALA A 205 -20.39 7.87 13.67
C ALA A 205 -21.63 7.01 13.41
N ASN A 206 -21.54 5.72 13.73
CA ASN A 206 -22.54 4.69 13.44
C ASN A 206 -22.72 4.43 11.93
N LEU A 207 -21.61 4.47 11.17
CA LEU A 207 -21.61 4.45 9.70
C LEU A 207 -22.09 3.13 9.05
N CYS A 208 -22.21 2.04 9.81
CA CYS A 208 -22.81 0.79 9.33
C CYS A 208 -24.34 0.73 9.51
N ALA A 209 -24.92 1.65 10.27
CA ALA A 209 -26.38 1.73 10.45
C ALA A 209 -27.03 2.50 9.29
N PRO A 210 -28.37 2.44 9.14
CA PRO A 210 -29.11 3.33 8.25
C PRO A 210 -28.74 4.79 8.49
N VAL A 211 -28.77 5.60 7.42
CA VAL A 211 -28.32 7.00 7.45
C VAL A 211 -29.07 7.83 8.49
N GLU A 212 -30.34 7.50 8.75
CA GLU A 212 -31.18 8.15 9.75
C GLU A 212 -30.70 7.92 11.20
N GLU A 213 -29.89 6.88 11.43
CA GLU A 213 -29.33 6.52 12.74
C GLU A 213 -27.88 7.00 12.93
N TRP A 214 -27.33 7.72 11.94
CA TRP A 214 -25.99 8.29 12.05
C TRP A 214 -25.97 9.42 13.07
N THR A 215 -24.91 9.47 13.87
CA THR A 215 -24.70 10.55 14.84
C THR A 215 -23.66 11.52 14.32
N VAL A 216 -23.97 12.81 14.28
CA VAL A 216 -23.08 13.88 13.81
C VAL A 216 -22.58 14.72 14.98
N GLY A 217 -21.29 15.04 14.99
CA GLY A 217 -20.64 15.79 16.07
C GLY A 217 -19.33 16.45 15.63
N GLY A 218 -18.51 16.85 16.60
CA GLY A 218 -17.19 17.43 16.37
C GLY A 218 -16.13 16.78 17.25
N THR A 219 -15.05 16.32 16.63
CA THR A 219 -13.87 15.77 17.30
C THR A 219 -12.79 16.83 17.42
N ALA A 220 -12.15 16.97 18.58
CA ALA A 220 -11.09 17.95 18.76
C ALA A 220 -9.88 17.64 17.88
N LEU A 221 -9.42 18.59 17.07
CA LEU A 221 -8.26 18.38 16.19
C LEU A 221 -7.03 17.93 16.99
N THR A 222 -6.81 18.53 18.16
CA THR A 222 -5.67 18.26 19.02
C THR A 222 -5.64 16.84 19.59
N SER A 223 -6.78 16.15 19.72
CA SER A 223 -6.79 14.76 20.21
C SER A 223 -6.25 13.76 19.18
N LEU A 224 -6.07 14.19 17.93
CA LEU A 224 -5.51 13.38 16.83
C LEU A 224 -4.04 13.73 16.54
N MET A 225 -3.48 14.71 17.25
CA MET A 225 -2.13 15.20 16.99
C MET A 225 -1.08 14.43 17.79
N ASP A 226 0.09 14.29 17.19
CA ASP A 226 1.33 13.79 17.77
C ASP A 226 2.48 14.75 17.42
N VAL A 227 3.65 14.57 18.03
CA VAL A 227 4.84 15.39 17.79
C VAL A 227 5.88 14.60 17.01
N GLU A 228 6.10 14.98 15.74
CA GLU A 228 7.11 14.37 14.88
C GLU A 228 8.29 15.32 14.62
N ARG A 229 9.50 14.78 14.46
CA ARG A 229 10.67 15.56 14.05
C ARG A 229 10.76 15.62 12.52
N ARG A 230 10.57 16.79 11.93
CA ARG A 230 10.68 17.04 10.47
C ARG A 230 11.65 18.18 10.20
N HIS A 231 12.61 17.96 9.30
CA HIS A 231 13.72 18.91 9.01
C HIS A 231 14.44 19.37 10.29
N GLY A 232 14.77 18.43 11.16
CA GLY A 232 15.46 18.69 12.43
C GLY A 232 14.62 19.38 13.51
N LYS A 233 13.39 19.82 13.23
CA LYS A 233 12.49 20.51 14.18
C LYS A 233 11.30 19.65 14.58
N PHE A 234 10.87 19.73 15.83
CA PHE A 234 9.63 19.10 16.30
C PHE A 234 8.43 19.91 15.80
N LYS A 235 7.49 19.23 15.14
CA LYS A 235 6.26 19.83 14.60
C LYS A 235 5.05 18.99 15.01
N PRO A 236 3.93 19.62 15.42
CA PRO A 236 2.70 18.89 15.69
C PRO A 236 2.06 18.47 14.37
N VAL A 237 1.68 17.20 14.25
CA VAL A 237 1.11 16.61 13.04
C VAL A 237 0.02 15.61 13.42
N ILE A 238 -0.91 15.33 12.50
CA ILE A 238 -1.88 14.24 12.70
C ILE A 238 -1.16 12.92 12.41
N LYS A 239 -1.20 12.00 13.38
CA LYS A 239 -0.64 10.66 13.21
C LYS A 239 -1.42 9.92 12.12
N LYS A 240 -0.69 9.31 11.18
CA LYS A 240 -1.31 8.50 10.13
C LYS A 240 -1.81 7.19 10.74
N ALA A 241 -3.07 6.85 10.48
CA ALA A 241 -3.63 5.54 10.83
C ALA A 241 -3.19 4.51 9.79
N MET A 242 -2.48 3.49 10.24
CA MET A 242 -1.95 2.40 9.41
C MET A 242 -2.88 1.18 9.51
N VAL A 243 -2.70 0.17 8.66
CA VAL A 243 -3.40 -1.11 8.84
C VAL A 243 -3.01 -1.74 10.18
N GLU A 244 -4.00 -2.05 11.01
CA GLU A 244 -3.78 -2.75 12.27
C GLU A 244 -3.69 -4.27 12.04
N LEU A 245 -2.51 -4.85 12.24
CA LEU A 245 -2.28 -6.29 12.03
C LEU A 245 -3.07 -7.18 13.00
N GLU A 246 -3.51 -6.62 14.13
CA GLU A 246 -4.38 -7.32 15.08
C GLU A 246 -5.88 -7.00 14.86
N GLY A 247 -6.18 -6.11 13.92
CA GLY A 247 -7.54 -5.69 13.57
C GLY A 247 -8.30 -6.76 12.79
N ALA A 248 -9.64 -6.70 12.88
CA ALA A 248 -10.53 -7.64 12.21
C ALA A 248 -10.33 -7.72 10.67
N PRO A 249 -10.14 -6.60 9.94
CA PRO A 249 -9.87 -6.63 8.50
C PRO A 249 -8.65 -7.47 8.12
N PHE A 250 -7.50 -7.21 8.76
CA PHE A 250 -6.27 -7.93 8.46
C PHE A 250 -6.36 -9.40 8.89
N LYS A 251 -6.94 -9.70 10.05
CA LYS A 251 -7.13 -11.08 10.52
C LYS A 251 -8.00 -11.91 9.56
N LYS A 252 -9.08 -11.33 9.05
CA LYS A 252 -9.94 -11.98 8.04
C LYS A 252 -9.16 -12.27 6.77
N PHE A 253 -8.44 -11.28 6.22
CA PHE A 253 -7.56 -11.47 5.07
C PHE A 253 -6.51 -12.57 5.30
N ALA A 254 -5.78 -12.49 6.43
CA ALA A 254 -4.73 -13.44 6.78
C ALA A 254 -5.25 -14.88 6.93
N SER A 255 -6.50 -15.07 7.36
CA SER A 255 -7.12 -16.39 7.49
C SER A 255 -7.44 -17.07 6.15
N LEU A 256 -7.54 -16.30 5.06
CA LEU A 256 -7.98 -16.79 3.74
C LEU A 256 -6.87 -16.74 2.68
N ARG A 257 -5.83 -15.92 2.87
CA ARG A 257 -4.81 -15.66 1.84
C ARG A 257 -4.07 -16.90 1.33
N ASP A 258 -3.81 -17.88 2.20
CA ASP A 258 -3.07 -19.09 1.81
C ASP A 258 -3.91 -19.96 0.86
N GLU A 259 -5.24 -19.97 1.05
CA GLU A 259 -6.16 -20.61 0.13
C GLU A 259 -6.23 -19.85 -1.20
N TRP A 260 -6.37 -18.52 -1.14
CA TRP A 260 -6.44 -17.67 -2.34
C TRP A 260 -5.16 -17.73 -3.18
N ALA A 261 -4.00 -17.90 -2.54
CA ALA A 261 -2.73 -18.05 -3.23
C ALA A 261 -2.70 -19.25 -4.18
N LEU A 262 -3.22 -20.40 -3.75
CA LEU A 262 -3.12 -21.64 -4.54
C LEU A 262 -4.37 -21.90 -5.38
N LYS A 263 -5.56 -21.52 -4.90
CA LYS A 263 -6.83 -21.74 -5.61
C LYS A 263 -7.28 -20.52 -6.40
N ASN A 264 -8.25 -20.71 -7.28
CA ASN A 264 -8.89 -19.62 -8.02
C ASN A 264 -10.22 -19.25 -7.35
N CYS A 265 -10.15 -18.40 -6.32
CA CYS A 265 -11.30 -17.99 -5.51
C CYS A 265 -11.78 -16.55 -5.81
N TYR A 266 -11.49 -16.05 -7.01
CA TYR A 266 -11.74 -14.66 -7.38
C TYR A 266 -13.21 -14.26 -7.27
N THR A 267 -13.43 -13.01 -6.87
CA THR A 267 -14.74 -12.36 -6.83
C THR A 267 -14.74 -11.14 -7.73
N SER A 268 -15.90 -10.80 -8.30
CA SER A 268 -16.08 -9.69 -9.23
C SER A 268 -17.19 -8.77 -8.74
N PRO A 269 -16.87 -7.71 -7.97
CA PRO A 269 -17.87 -6.88 -7.27
C PRO A 269 -18.79 -6.06 -8.20
N GLY A 270 -18.48 -5.98 -9.50
CA GLY A 270 -19.25 -5.22 -10.47
C GLY A 270 -19.09 -3.69 -10.32
N PRO A 271 -19.73 -2.89 -11.20
CA PRO A 271 -19.69 -1.44 -11.12
C PRO A 271 -20.54 -0.90 -9.96
N ILE A 272 -20.18 0.29 -9.46
CA ILE A 272 -21.00 1.05 -8.50
C ILE A 272 -22.43 1.19 -9.05
N GLN A 273 -23.41 0.83 -8.22
CA GLN A 273 -24.83 1.05 -8.50
C GLN A 273 -25.34 2.21 -7.65
N PHE A 274 -26.22 3.03 -8.22
CA PHE A 274 -26.85 4.16 -7.51
C PHE A 274 -28.29 3.86 -7.11
N THR A 275 -28.87 2.77 -7.64
CA THR A 275 -30.23 2.33 -7.39
C THR A 275 -30.29 0.81 -7.35
N GLY A 276 -31.20 0.27 -6.56
CA GLY A 276 -31.46 -1.17 -6.50
C GLY A 276 -30.57 -1.91 -5.49
N PRO A 277 -30.61 -3.25 -5.47
CA PRO A 277 -29.85 -4.03 -4.50
C PRO A 277 -28.34 -3.74 -4.58
N GLY A 278 -27.72 -3.45 -3.43
CA GLY A 278 -26.29 -3.20 -3.33
C GLY A 278 -25.85 -1.75 -3.57
N SER A 279 -26.74 -0.82 -3.90
CA SER A 279 -26.36 0.60 -4.09
C SER A 279 -25.84 1.28 -2.81
N ASP A 280 -26.25 0.78 -1.66
CA ASP A 280 -25.87 1.29 -0.34
C ASP A 280 -24.84 0.39 0.37
N ALA A 281 -24.13 -0.45 -0.41
CA ALA A 281 -23.07 -1.28 0.13
C ALA A 281 -21.93 -0.42 0.71
N VAL A 282 -21.43 -0.83 1.87
CA VAL A 282 -20.28 -0.24 2.55
C VAL A 282 -19.04 -1.13 2.37
N SER A 283 -17.86 -0.58 2.64
CA SER A 283 -16.62 -1.34 2.52
C SER A 283 -16.56 -2.54 3.47
N HIS A 284 -15.89 -3.60 3.03
CA HIS A 284 -15.64 -4.79 3.85
C HIS A 284 -14.86 -4.44 5.12
N THR A 285 -13.93 -3.49 5.02
CA THR A 285 -13.15 -2.94 6.14
C THR A 285 -14.06 -2.33 7.19
N LEU A 286 -14.97 -1.42 6.82
CA LEU A 286 -15.87 -0.75 7.77
C LEU A 286 -16.80 -1.75 8.47
N LEU A 287 -17.31 -2.73 7.73
CA LEU A 287 -18.14 -3.82 8.27
C LEU A 287 -17.37 -4.62 9.33
N LEU A 288 -16.16 -5.08 9.00
CA LEU A 288 -15.34 -5.89 9.90
C LEU A 288 -14.91 -5.11 11.15
N GLU A 289 -14.53 -3.83 11.01
CA GLU A 289 -14.20 -2.96 12.15
C GLU A 289 -15.40 -2.71 13.07
N SER A 290 -16.61 -2.71 12.51
CA SER A 290 -17.86 -2.58 13.26
C SER A 290 -18.38 -3.91 13.82
N GLY A 291 -17.64 -5.01 13.65
CA GLY A 291 -17.96 -6.33 14.20
C GLY A 291 -18.90 -7.19 13.34
N PHE A 292 -19.23 -6.77 12.12
CA PHE A 292 -20.00 -7.58 11.17
C PHE A 292 -19.13 -8.66 10.52
N GLN A 293 -19.77 -9.69 9.97
CA GLN A 293 -19.11 -10.73 9.19
C GLN A 293 -19.30 -10.47 7.70
N ILE A 294 -18.27 -10.81 6.91
CA ILE A 294 -18.26 -10.77 5.45
C ILE A 294 -17.87 -12.15 4.88
#